data_AF-A0A956VVR3-F1
#
_entry.id   AF-A0A956VVR3-F1
#
_cell.length_a   1.000
_cell.length_b   1.000
_cell.length_c   1.000
_cell.angle_alpha   90.00
_cell.angle_beta   90.00
_cell.angle_gamma   90.00
#
_symmetry.space_group_name_H-M   'P 1'
#
loop_
_entity.id
_entity.type
_entity.pdbx_description
1 polymer ?
#
loop_
_entity_poly.entity_id
_entity_poly.type
_entity_poly.pdbx_seq_one_letter_code
_entity_poly.pdbx_strand_id
1 'polypeptide(L)'
;MDDSHRRRVVIMGAAGRDFHNFNTAFRDRGDYEVVSFTAAQIPGIGGRRYPPVLAGPLYPDGIPIADEADLERVCREHAVEEVVFAYSDV
;
A
#
# COMPACT_ATOMS: atom_id res chain seq x y z
N MET A 1 6.79 16.64 -22.05
CA MET A 1 7.48 15.55 -21.33
C MET A 1 6.69 15.37 -20.07
N ASP A 2 5.87 14.33 -20.02
CA ASP A 2 5.00 14.04 -18.89
C ASP A 2 5.87 13.48 -17.76
N ASP A 3 6.27 14.36 -16.85
CA ASP A 3 7.13 14.03 -15.71
C ASP A 3 6.30 13.60 -14.48
N SER A 4 5.13 13.00 -14.70
CA SER A 4 4.20 12.56 -13.65
C SER A 4 4.39 11.10 -13.21
N HIS A 5 5.54 10.49 -13.50
CA HIS A 5 5.80 9.10 -13.13
C HIS A 5 5.94 8.94 -11.61
N ARG A 6 4.84 8.55 -10.95
CA ARG A 6 4.82 8.19 -9.54
C ARG A 6 5.38 6.78 -9.38
N ARG A 7 6.28 6.58 -8.41
CA ARG A 7 6.81 5.26 -8.09
C ARG A 7 5.71 4.40 -7.47
N ARG A 8 5.40 3.25 -8.08
CA ARG A 8 4.34 2.36 -7.59
C ARG A 8 4.86 1.45 -6.50
N VAL A 9 4.22 1.53 -5.32
CA VAL A 9 4.67 0.90 -4.08
C VAL A 9 3.61 -0.04 -3.53
N VAL A 10 4.04 -1.21 -3.05
CA VAL A 10 3.25 -2.05 -2.15
C VAL A 10 3.87 -1.99 -0.76
N ILE A 11 3.04 -1.80 0.27
CA ILE A 11 3.51 -1.82 1.67
C ILE A 11 3.02 -3.11 2.33
N MET A 12 3.96 -3.97 2.72
CA MET A 12 3.67 -5.24 3.39
C MET A 12 3.65 -5.07 4.90
N GLY A 13 2.69 -5.71 5.57
CA GLY A 13 2.63 -5.70 7.02
C GLY A 13 1.43 -6.43 7.62
N ALA A 14 1.19 -6.13 8.89
CA ALA A 14 0.17 -6.77 9.72
C ALA A 14 -0.80 -5.76 10.36
N ALA A 15 -1.20 -4.73 9.61
CA ALA A 15 -2.17 -3.71 10.03
C ALA A 15 -1.74 -2.87 11.26
N GLY A 16 -0.47 -2.49 11.29
CA GLY A 16 0.12 -1.61 12.30
C GLY A 16 1.16 -0.70 11.67
N ARG A 17 2.39 -1.18 11.54
CA ARG A 17 3.53 -0.40 11.03
C ARG A 17 3.40 -0.06 9.55
N ASP A 18 2.78 -0.90 8.74
CA ASP A 18 2.38 -0.61 7.35
C ASP A 18 1.50 0.65 7.25
N PHE A 19 0.40 0.72 8.00
CA PHE A 19 -0.48 1.89 8.02
C PHE A 19 0.21 3.11 8.63
N HIS A 20 1.05 2.92 9.65
CA HIS A 20 1.85 4.00 10.22
C HIS A 20 2.80 4.59 9.18
N ASN A 21 3.59 3.74 8.51
CA ASN A 21 4.54 4.15 7.47
C ASN A 21 3.83 4.87 6.33
N PHE A 22 2.68 4.35 5.89
CA PHE A 22 1.85 5.05 4.92
C PHE A 22 1.52 6.48 5.38
N ASN A 23 0.93 6.62 6.57
CA ASN A 23 0.48 7.91 7.09
C ASN A 23 1.62 8.92 7.29
N THR A 24 2.80 8.47 7.68
CA THR A 24 3.92 9.36 8.02
C THR A 24 4.89 9.60 6.86
N ALA A 25 5.02 8.66 5.93
CA ALA A 25 6.04 8.71 4.89
C ALA A 25 5.49 8.75 3.45
N PHE A 26 4.24 8.35 3.19
CA PHE A 26 3.72 8.21 1.81
C PHE A 26 2.44 9.02 1.52
N ARG A 27 1.56 9.21 2.51
CA ARG A 27 0.19 9.69 2.34
C ARG A 27 0.03 10.91 1.44
N ASP A 28 0.81 11.96 1.68
CA ASP A 28 0.72 13.24 0.98
C ASP A 28 1.85 13.43 -0.06
N ARG A 29 2.59 12.36 -0.37
CA ARG A 29 3.72 12.39 -1.29
C ARG A 29 3.29 12.05 -2.72
N GLY A 30 3.28 13.08 -3.57
CA GLY A 30 2.94 12.92 -4.99
C GLY A 30 3.93 12.07 -5.78
N ASP A 31 5.17 11.89 -5.32
CA ASP A 31 6.20 11.09 -6.00
C ASP A 31 6.04 9.57 -5.83
N TYR A 32 5.10 9.13 -4.98
CA TYR A 32 4.77 7.72 -4.76
C TYR A 32 3.29 7.46 -4.97
N GLU A 33 2.96 6.28 -5.46
CA GLU A 33 1.60 5.75 -5.52
C GLU A 33 1.57 4.42 -4.77
N VAL A 34 0.97 4.40 -3.58
CA VAL A 34 0.78 3.16 -2.82
C VAL A 34 -0.42 2.44 -3.41
N VAL A 35 -0.15 1.40 -4.22
CA VAL A 35 -1.17 0.69 -4.99
C VAL A 35 -1.91 -0.35 -4.16
N SER A 36 -1.28 -0.89 -3.10
CA SER A 36 -1.87 -1.88 -2.21
C SER A 36 -1.12 -1.96 -0.88
N PHE A 37 -1.84 -2.31 0.18
CA PHE A 37 -1.26 -2.97 1.35
C PHE A 37 -1.34 -4.50 1.16
N THR A 38 -0.56 -5.26 1.93
CA THR A 38 -0.81 -6.69 2.12
C THR A 38 -1.28 -7.00 3.53
N ALA A 39 -1.94 -8.15 3.69
CA ALA A 39 -2.33 -8.70 4.97
C ALA A 39 -1.79 -10.13 5.11
N ALA A 40 -0.91 -10.34 6.09
CA ALA A 40 -0.34 -11.67 6.35
C ALA A 40 -0.98 -12.42 7.52
N GLN A 41 -1.34 -11.70 8.58
CA GLN A 41 -1.59 -12.33 9.89
C GLN A 41 -3.01 -12.19 10.42
N ILE A 42 -3.78 -11.19 9.97
CA ILE A 42 -5.10 -10.90 10.53
C ILE A 42 -6.18 -11.51 9.62
N PRO A 43 -6.94 -12.53 10.08
CA PRO A 43 -8.03 -13.08 9.31
C PRO A 43 -9.09 -12.02 8.98
N GLY A 44 -9.58 -11.99 7.74
CA GLY A 44 -10.71 -11.16 7.32
C GLY A 44 -10.39 -9.69 7.02
N ILE A 45 -9.12 -9.29 6.97
CA ILE A 45 -8.74 -7.96 6.43
C ILE A 45 -8.32 -8.00 4.96
N GLY A 46 -7.85 -9.15 4.46
CA GLY A 46 -7.66 -9.37 3.03
C GLY A 46 -8.97 -9.12 2.26
N GLY A 47 -8.88 -8.37 1.16
CA GLY A 47 -10.02 -7.92 0.37
C GLY A 47 -10.72 -6.65 0.89
N ARG A 48 -10.28 -6.08 2.02
CA ARG A 48 -10.77 -4.77 2.50
C ARG A 48 -10.02 -3.62 1.82
N ARG A 49 -10.40 -2.39 2.18
CA ARG A 49 -9.72 -1.16 1.77
C ARG A 49 -9.31 -0.36 3.00
N TYR A 50 -8.11 0.20 2.94
CA TYR A 50 -7.73 1.31 3.79
C TYR A 50 -8.66 2.49 3.47
N PRO A 51 -9.40 3.04 4.44
CA PRO A 51 -10.52 3.94 4.16
C PRO A 51 -10.11 5.24 3.43
N PRO A 52 -10.86 5.70 2.43
CA PRO A 52 -10.59 6.97 1.74
C PRO A 52 -10.43 8.17 2.68
N VAL A 53 -11.28 8.24 3.71
CA VAL A 53 -11.26 9.31 4.72
C VAL A 53 -9.95 9.37 5.51
N LEU A 54 -9.21 8.26 5.58
CA LEU A 54 -7.89 8.19 6.20
C LEU A 54 -6.76 8.29 5.19
N ALA A 55 -7.00 7.91 3.93
CA ALA A 55 -6.00 7.82 2.87
C ALA A 55 -5.60 9.19 2.30
N GLY A 56 -6.45 10.21 2.45
CA GLY A 56 -6.17 11.57 1.99
C GLY A 56 -6.50 11.81 0.51
N PRO A 57 -6.25 13.03 0.01
CA PRO A 57 -6.77 13.48 -1.29
C PRO A 57 -6.18 12.74 -2.49
N LEU A 58 -4.99 12.15 -2.34
CA LEU A 58 -4.35 11.37 -3.41
C LEU A 58 -4.97 9.97 -3.58
N TYR A 59 -5.86 9.55 -2.68
CA TYR A 59 -6.46 8.21 -2.65
C TYR A 59 -7.98 8.31 -2.36
N PRO A 60 -8.78 8.91 -3.27
CA PRO A 60 -10.21 9.15 -3.07
C PRO A 60 -11.06 7.87 -2.94
N ASP A 61 -10.56 6.74 -3.45
CA ASP A 61 -11.19 5.41 -3.34
C ASP A 61 -10.55 4.53 -2.27
N GLY A 62 -9.67 5.11 -1.45
CA GLY A 62 -8.85 4.38 -0.49
C GLY A 62 -7.83 3.48 -1.19
N ILE A 63 -7.20 2.61 -0.42
CA ILE A 63 -6.12 1.73 -0.92
C ILE A 63 -6.52 0.28 -0.64
N PRO A 64 -6.46 -0.63 -1.63
CA PRO A 64 -6.79 -2.03 -1.41
C PRO A 64 -5.84 -2.69 -0.41
N ILE A 65 -6.36 -3.68 0.30
CA ILE A 65 -5.60 -4.56 1.19
C ILE A 65 -5.72 -5.96 0.58
N ALA A 66 -4.67 -6.40 -0.09
CA ALA A 66 -4.60 -7.73 -0.69
C ALA A 66 -4.16 -8.76 0.35
N ASP A 67 -4.52 -10.03 0.16
CA ASP A 67 -3.85 -11.11 0.90
C ASP A 67 -2.37 -11.12 0.53
N GLU A 68 -1.49 -11.35 1.50
CA GLU A 68 -0.05 -11.37 1.23
C GLU A 68 0.36 -12.46 0.22
N ALA A 69 -0.36 -13.58 0.20
CA ALA A 69 -0.17 -14.64 -0.78
C ALA A 69 -0.36 -14.15 -2.25
N ASP A 70 -1.10 -13.04 -2.44
CA ASP A 70 -1.31 -12.43 -3.74
C ASP A 70 -0.22 -11.41 -4.13
N LEU A 71 0.82 -11.19 -3.31
CA LEU A 71 1.85 -10.18 -3.56
C LEU A 71 2.41 -10.25 -4.98
N GLU A 72 2.76 -11.45 -5.45
CA GLU A 72 3.35 -11.62 -6.78
C GLU A 72 2.36 -11.18 -7.88
N ARG A 73 1.08 -11.52 -7.72
CA ARG A 73 0.01 -11.12 -8.63
C ARG A 73 -0.16 -9.59 -8.61
N VAL A 74 -0.23 -8.99 -7.44
CA VAL A 74 -0.33 -7.53 -7.25
C VAL A 74 0.85 -6.81 -7.90
N CYS A 75 2.08 -7.31 -7.70
CA CYS A 75 3.27 -6.73 -8.30
C CYS A 75 3.21 -6.71 -9.83
N ARG A 76 2.75 -7.81 -10.44
CA ARG A 76 2.62 -7.91 -11.90
C ARG A 76 1.49 -7.03 -12.44
N GLU A 77 0.31 -7.09 -11.84
CA GLU A 77 -0.88 -6.34 -12.31
C GLU A 77 -0.69 -4.82 -12.22
N HIS A 78 -0.03 -4.36 -11.16
CA HIS A 78 0.19 -2.93 -10.93
C HIS A 78 1.58 -2.44 -11.35
N ALA A 79 2.39 -3.27 -12.01
CA ALA A 79 3.76 -2.93 -12.40
C ALA A 79 4.55 -2.27 -11.25
N VAL A 80 4.53 -2.90 -10.08
CA VAL A 80 5.12 -2.39 -8.84
C VAL A 80 6.63 -2.28 -8.98
N GLU A 81 7.18 -1.18 -8.48
CA GLU A 81 8.61 -0.87 -8.53
C GLU A 81 9.31 -1.08 -7.19
N GLU A 82 8.57 -0.89 -6.09
CA GLU A 82 9.11 -1.01 -4.74
C GLU A 82 8.15 -1.77 -3.82
N VAL A 83 8.71 -2.66 -3.01
CA VAL A 83 7.99 -3.37 -1.94
C VAL A 83 8.60 -2.95 -0.62
N VAL A 84 7.79 -2.32 0.23
CA VAL A 84 8.20 -1.84 1.55
C VAL A 84 7.84 -2.90 2.58
N PHE A 85 8.85 -3.47 3.22
CA PHE A 85 8.67 -4.45 4.30
C PHE A 85 8.45 -3.72 5.64
N ALA A 86 7.19 -3.54 6.04
CA ALA A 86 6.80 -2.78 7.22
C ALA A 86 6.42 -3.68 8.41
N TYR A 87 7.20 -4.73 8.63
CA TYR A 87 7.09 -5.59 9.80
C TYR A 87 7.87 -5.02 11.00
N SER A 88 7.41 -5.29 12.22
CA SER A 88 7.98 -4.67 13.43
C SER A 88 9.18 -5.42 14.01
N ASP A 89 9.31 -6.69 13.67
CA ASP A 89 10.32 -7.65 14.10
C ASP A 89 11.54 -7.70 13.15
N VAL A 90 11.55 -6.84 12.14
CA VAL A 90 12.69 -6.54 11.26
C VAL A 90 13.32 -5.22 11.69
#